data_AF-A0A935FBJ1-F1
#
_entry.id   AF-A0A935FBJ1-F1
#
_cell.length_a   1.000
_cell.length_b   1.000
_cell.length_c   1.000
_cell.angle_alpha   90.00
_cell.angle_beta   90.00
_cell.angle_gamma   90.00
#
_symmetry.space_group_name_H-M   'P 1'
#
loop_
_entity.id
_entity.type
_entity.pdbx_description
1 polymer ?
#
loop_
_entity_poly.entity_id
_entity_poly.type
_entity_poly.pdbx_seq_one_letter_code
_entity_poly.pdbx_strand_id
1 'polypeptide(L)'
;MKKNILILSSILAAVFSIILLCSGTSKETRYDGGGNDLVQELYEQAVKQNEALQDLQESISKFYKKKNEALEKYNSFTSYNSRYYSDARQKMEQITDTVSKKKAIALLSKSETNYRSSLSDWQSRINAMNAKEKELVNLHSLLQIMVSETMIAKYQSGNFPDNTRFREAAADIESVISRLKTLTNQ
;
A
#
# COMPACT_ATOMS: atom_id res chain seq x y z
N MET A 1 46.19 -41.27 -17.27
CA MET A 1 44.88 -41.62 -17.85
C MET A 1 43.79 -41.07 -16.95
N LYS A 2 42.80 -40.41 -17.56
CA LYS A 2 41.66 -39.70 -16.93
C LYS A 2 40.68 -40.64 -16.21
N LYS A 3 39.97 -40.09 -15.20
CA LYS A 3 38.59 -40.34 -14.70
C LYS A 3 38.58 -40.31 -13.15
N ASN A 4 37.59 -39.84 -12.39
CA ASN A 4 36.36 -39.06 -12.55
C ASN A 4 35.82 -38.92 -11.11
N ILE A 5 35.46 -37.72 -10.63
CA ILE A 5 34.50 -37.47 -9.52
C ILE A 5 33.82 -36.12 -9.85
N LEU A 6 32.61 -36.12 -10.45
CA LEU A 6 31.27 -35.93 -9.83
C LEU A 6 31.11 -34.55 -9.13
N ILE A 7 30.59 -33.52 -9.82
CA ILE A 7 29.16 -33.08 -9.92
C ILE A 7 28.61 -32.52 -8.60
N LEU A 8 28.38 -31.20 -8.54
CA LEU A 8 27.11 -30.54 -8.22
C LEU A 8 27.30 -29.01 -8.17
N SER A 9 26.95 -28.32 -9.26
CA SER A 9 26.67 -26.88 -9.26
C SER A 9 25.41 -26.69 -10.10
N SER A 10 24.29 -26.88 -9.45
CA SER A 10 22.95 -26.74 -10.01
C SER A 10 22.60 -25.26 -10.14
N ILE A 11 22.50 -24.82 -11.39
CA ILE A 11 21.41 -23.99 -11.93
C ILE A 11 21.05 -22.78 -11.05
N LEU A 12 21.80 -21.71 -11.23
CA LEU A 12 21.38 -20.35 -10.89
C LEU A 12 21.50 -19.49 -12.14
N ALA A 13 20.52 -19.60 -13.04
CA ALA A 13 20.36 -18.60 -14.09
C ALA A 13 18.96 -18.68 -14.70
N ALA A 14 18.33 -17.51 -14.77
CA ALA A 14 17.26 -17.14 -15.69
C ALA A 14 15.85 -17.72 -15.42
N VAL A 15 15.08 -16.97 -14.64
CA VAL A 15 13.69 -16.67 -15.02
C VAL A 15 13.46 -15.17 -14.79
N PHE A 16 13.92 -14.35 -15.74
CA PHE A 16 13.42 -12.99 -15.90
C PHE A 16 12.53 -12.99 -17.13
N SER A 17 11.23 -12.92 -16.90
CA SER A 17 10.21 -12.95 -17.95
C SER A 17 10.29 -11.68 -18.80
N ILE A 18 10.41 -11.90 -20.11
CA ILE A 18 10.57 -10.91 -21.17
C ILE A 18 9.18 -10.35 -21.52
N ILE A 19 9.04 -9.02 -21.48
CA ILE A 19 7.92 -8.31 -22.11
C ILE A 19 8.19 -8.29 -23.61
N LEU A 20 7.40 -9.04 -24.39
CA LEU A 20 7.44 -9.00 -25.84
C LEU A 20 6.08 -8.51 -26.38
N LEU A 21 6.07 -7.32 -26.96
CA LEU A 21 4.99 -6.86 -27.83
C LEU A 21 5.42 -7.09 -29.28
N CYS A 22 4.87 -8.12 -29.92
CA CYS A 22 4.34 -8.12 -31.29
C CYS A 22 3.85 -9.54 -31.65
N SER A 23 2.52 -9.65 -31.80
CA SER A 23 1.73 -10.70 -32.45
C SER A 23 2.41 -12.06 -32.78
N GLY A 24 2.18 -13.06 -31.94
CA GLY A 24 2.44 -14.47 -32.23
C GLY A 24 1.78 -15.34 -31.17
N THR A 25 0.76 -16.08 -31.58
CA THR A 25 -0.09 -16.93 -30.73
C THR A 25 0.70 -17.91 -29.87
N SER A 26 0.66 -17.74 -28.55
CA SER A 26 0.88 -18.83 -27.59
C SER A 26 0.10 -18.55 -26.30
N LYS A 27 -0.40 -19.62 -25.71
CA LYS A 27 -1.53 -19.70 -24.76
C LYS A 27 -1.48 -18.63 -23.67
N GLU A 28 -2.57 -17.87 -23.56
CA GLU A 28 -2.87 -17.01 -22.43
C GLU A 28 -2.83 -17.83 -21.12
N THR A 29 -1.74 -17.71 -20.38
CA THR A 29 -1.87 -17.61 -18.93
C THR A 29 -1.75 -16.12 -18.63
N ARG A 30 -2.91 -15.45 -18.61
CA ARG A 30 -3.07 -14.22 -17.85
C ARG A 30 -2.49 -14.50 -16.47
N TYR A 31 -1.32 -13.94 -16.17
CA TYR A 31 -0.81 -13.95 -14.81
C TYR A 31 -1.80 -13.10 -14.03
N ASP A 32 -2.68 -13.78 -13.30
CA ASP A 32 -3.64 -13.20 -12.39
C ASP A 32 -2.81 -12.46 -11.34
N GLY A 33 -2.68 -11.14 -11.53
CA GLY A 33 -1.92 -10.26 -10.66
C GLY A 33 -2.50 -10.34 -9.27
N GLY A 34 -1.76 -10.91 -8.34
CA GLY A 34 -2.11 -10.91 -6.94
C GLY A 34 -2.05 -9.49 -6.37
N GLY A 35 -3.08 -8.67 -6.63
CA GLY A 35 -3.54 -7.50 -5.87
C GLY A 35 -2.60 -6.31 -5.62
N ASN A 36 -1.27 -6.47 -5.73
CA ASN A 36 -0.29 -5.46 -5.35
C ASN A 36 0.27 -4.77 -6.60
N ASP A 37 0.50 -3.46 -6.51
CA ASP A 37 1.17 -2.71 -7.58
C ASP A 37 2.69 -3.00 -7.59
N LEU A 38 3.33 -2.81 -8.76
CA LEU A 38 4.75 -3.12 -8.94
C LEU A 38 5.68 -2.28 -8.03
N VAL A 39 5.27 -1.06 -7.64
CA VAL A 39 6.06 -0.24 -6.71
C VAL A 39 6.11 -0.91 -5.34
N GLN A 40 4.96 -1.38 -4.85
CA GLN A 40 4.86 -2.14 -3.61
C GLN A 40 5.69 -3.44 -3.67
N GLU A 41 5.59 -4.21 -4.75
CA GLU A 41 6.35 -5.45 -4.91
C GLU A 41 7.87 -5.23 -4.87
N LEU A 42 8.37 -4.23 -5.61
CA LEU A 42 9.80 -3.89 -5.63
C LEU A 42 10.28 -3.35 -4.30
N TYR A 43 9.45 -2.55 -3.62
CA TYR A 43 9.75 -2.06 -2.29
C TYR A 43 9.85 -3.21 -1.27
N GLU A 44 8.90 -4.15 -1.26
CA GLU A 44 8.93 -5.32 -0.38
C GLU A 44 10.16 -6.21 -0.62
N GLN A 45 10.58 -6.35 -1.87
CA GLN A 45 11.83 -7.05 -2.20
C GLN A 45 13.06 -6.32 -1.61
N ALA A 46 13.08 -4.99 -1.66
CA ALA A 46 14.14 -4.20 -1.05
C ALA A 46 14.13 -4.28 0.49
N VAL A 47 12.95 -4.26 1.11
CA VAL A 47 12.78 -4.45 2.57
C VAL A 47 13.37 -5.79 3.00
N LYS A 48 13.10 -6.89 2.29
CA LYS A 48 13.66 -8.22 2.61
C LYS A 48 15.20 -8.27 2.60
N GLN A 49 15.85 -7.32 1.94
CA GLN A 49 17.31 -7.28 1.77
C GLN A 49 17.99 -6.17 2.58
N ASN A 50 17.24 -5.34 3.32
CA ASN A 50 17.77 -4.16 3.99
C ASN A 50 17.21 -4.04 5.42
N GLU A 51 18.07 -4.27 6.43
CA GLU A 51 17.69 -4.24 7.85
C GLU A 51 17.09 -2.89 8.28
N ALA A 52 17.65 -1.76 7.82
CA ALA A 52 17.12 -0.44 8.16
C ALA A 52 15.68 -0.23 7.64
N LEU A 53 15.36 -0.79 6.46
CA LEU A 53 13.99 -0.76 5.94
C LEU A 53 13.07 -1.71 6.73
N GLN A 54 13.56 -2.86 7.21
CA GLN A 54 12.78 -3.77 8.06
C GLN A 54 12.44 -3.12 9.40
N ASP A 55 13.42 -2.52 10.06
CA ASP A 55 13.24 -1.81 11.33
C ASP A 55 12.26 -0.65 11.21
N LEU A 56 12.31 0.08 10.08
CA LEU A 56 11.34 1.12 9.77
C LEU A 56 9.93 0.56 9.62
N GLN A 57 9.74 -0.53 8.86
CA GLN A 57 8.42 -1.16 8.69
C GLN A 57 7.87 -1.69 10.01
N GLU A 58 8.72 -2.28 10.84
CA GLU A 58 8.33 -2.73 12.17
C GLU A 58 7.90 -1.56 13.06
N SER A 59 8.61 -0.43 13.00
CA SER A 59 8.28 0.79 13.74
C SER A 59 6.94 1.38 13.29
N ILE A 60 6.68 1.42 11.99
CA ILE A 60 5.40 1.87 11.41
C ILE A 60 4.26 0.95 11.89
N SER A 61 4.46 -0.37 11.82
CA SER A 61 3.48 -1.36 12.28
C SER A 61 3.18 -1.22 13.78
N LYS A 62 4.22 -1.08 14.61
CA LYS A 62 4.09 -0.84 16.06
C LYS A 62 3.32 0.45 16.36
N PHE A 63 3.53 1.50 15.59
CA PHE A 63 2.77 2.74 15.70
C PHE A 63 1.28 2.51 15.45
N TYR A 64 0.91 1.87 14.33
CA TYR A 64 -0.50 1.61 14.00
C TYR A 64 -1.17 0.71 15.03
N LYS A 65 -0.48 -0.30 15.55
CA LYS A 65 -0.98 -1.13 16.65
C LYS A 65 -1.31 -0.29 17.89
N LYS A 66 -0.37 0.52 18.38
CA LYS A 66 -0.57 1.39 19.55
C LYS A 66 -1.69 2.40 19.33
N LYS A 67 -1.77 2.99 18.14
CA LYS A 67 -2.84 3.91 17.75
C LYS A 67 -4.21 3.22 17.85
N ASN A 68 -4.35 2.04 17.25
CA ASN A 68 -5.62 1.32 17.23
C ASN A 68 -6.07 0.94 18.65
N GLU A 69 -5.17 0.43 19.48
CA GLU A 69 -5.45 0.13 20.90
C GLU A 69 -5.91 1.37 21.68
N ALA A 70 -5.29 2.53 21.44
CA ALA A 70 -5.67 3.78 22.08
C ALA A 70 -7.05 4.28 21.61
N LEU A 71 -7.31 4.22 20.31
CA LEU A 71 -8.59 4.63 19.73
C LEU A 71 -9.74 3.71 20.15
N GLU A 72 -9.50 2.40 20.25
CA GLU A 72 -10.51 1.45 20.72
C GLU A 72 -10.96 1.77 22.15
N LYS A 73 -10.02 2.05 23.05
CA LYS A 73 -10.31 2.47 24.44
C LYS A 73 -11.11 3.77 24.48
N TYR A 74 -10.69 4.77 23.70
CA TYR A 74 -11.38 6.06 23.60
C TYR A 74 -12.80 5.90 23.04
N ASN A 75 -12.97 5.13 21.96
CA ASN A 75 -14.26 4.88 21.33
C ASN A 75 -15.20 4.12 22.27
N SER A 76 -14.69 3.12 23.00
CA SER A 76 -15.47 2.38 23.99
C SER A 76 -15.95 3.28 25.12
N PHE A 77 -15.04 4.10 25.67
CA PHE A 77 -15.37 5.06 26.73
C PHE A 77 -16.42 6.09 26.27
N THR A 78 -16.24 6.66 25.08
CA THR A 78 -17.17 7.66 24.54
C THR A 78 -18.53 7.08 24.17
N SER A 79 -18.56 5.87 23.61
CA SER A 79 -19.79 5.13 23.31
C SER A 79 -20.60 4.85 24.59
N TYR A 80 -19.95 4.38 25.66
CA TYR A 80 -20.62 4.09 26.93
C TYR A 80 -21.25 5.34 27.56
N ASN A 81 -20.53 6.45 27.57
CA ASN A 81 -21.04 7.73 28.08
C ASN A 81 -22.17 8.29 27.20
N SER A 82 -22.05 8.17 25.88
CA SER A 82 -23.13 8.55 24.94
C SER A 82 -24.42 7.79 25.25
N ARG A 83 -24.32 6.48 25.47
CA ARG A 83 -25.44 5.63 25.88
C ARG A 83 -26.04 6.10 27.21
N TYR A 84 -25.22 6.39 28.22
CA TYR A 84 -25.70 6.93 29.49
C TYR A 84 -26.54 8.20 29.29
N TYR A 85 -26.05 9.18 28.54
CA TYR A 85 -26.79 10.44 28.33
C TYR A 85 -28.07 10.21 27.53
N SER A 86 -28.07 9.29 26.57
CA SER A 86 -29.28 8.87 25.86
C SER A 86 -30.33 8.26 26.81
N ASP A 87 -29.93 7.25 27.60
CA ASP A 87 -30.81 6.55 28.54
C ASP A 87 -31.33 7.50 29.63
N ALA A 88 -30.47 8.41 30.12
CA ALA A 88 -30.84 9.39 31.13
C ALA A 88 -31.82 10.44 30.58
N ARG A 89 -31.68 10.87 29.32
CA ARG A 89 -32.66 11.74 28.66
C ARG A 89 -34.02 11.05 28.54
N GLN A 90 -34.05 9.79 28.14
CA GLN A 90 -35.30 9.02 28.07
C GLN A 90 -36.00 8.95 29.44
N LYS A 91 -35.26 8.68 30.52
CA LYS A 91 -35.81 8.66 31.88
C LYS A 91 -36.28 10.05 32.34
N MET A 92 -35.55 11.10 31.99
CA MET A 92 -35.90 12.48 32.30
C MET A 92 -37.20 12.91 31.60
N GLU A 93 -37.46 12.44 30.38
CA GLU A 93 -38.73 12.69 29.69
C GLU A 93 -39.95 12.05 30.37
N GLN A 94 -39.75 10.96 31.10
CA GLN A 94 -40.81 10.26 31.86
C GLN A 94 -41.21 10.99 33.15
N ILE A 95 -40.44 12.00 33.58
CA ILE A 95 -40.75 12.78 34.79
C ILE A 95 -41.92 13.73 34.50
N THR A 96 -43.05 13.53 35.17
CA THR A 96 -44.25 14.37 35.00
C THR A 96 -44.23 15.62 35.86
N ASP A 97 -43.65 15.54 37.08
CA ASP A 97 -43.48 16.70 37.95
C ASP A 97 -42.55 17.73 37.31
N THR A 98 -43.09 18.91 37.00
CA THR A 98 -42.38 19.93 36.22
C THR A 98 -41.15 20.47 36.95
N VAL A 99 -41.21 20.55 38.28
CA VAL A 99 -40.09 21.03 39.09
C VAL A 99 -38.95 20.01 39.05
N SER A 100 -39.24 18.73 39.24
CA SER A 100 -38.27 17.64 39.16
C SER A 100 -37.71 17.47 37.74
N LYS A 101 -38.55 17.60 36.70
CA LYS A 101 -38.11 17.56 35.30
C LYS A 101 -37.10 18.67 35.01
N LYS A 102 -37.38 19.91 35.42
CA LYS A 102 -36.44 21.04 35.28
C LYS A 102 -35.11 20.77 36.00
N LYS A 103 -35.15 20.20 37.21
CA LYS A 103 -33.93 19.81 37.95
C LYS A 103 -33.12 18.75 37.20
N ALA A 104 -33.77 17.72 36.66
CA ALA A 104 -33.12 16.68 35.87
C ALA A 104 -32.48 17.24 34.59
N ILE A 105 -33.18 18.13 33.87
CA ILE A 105 -32.63 18.81 32.68
C ILE A 105 -31.35 19.58 33.03
N ALA A 106 -31.38 20.38 34.10
CA ALA A 106 -30.23 21.17 34.53
C ALA A 106 -29.04 20.28 34.94
N LEU A 107 -29.30 19.20 35.67
CA LEU A 107 -28.29 18.24 36.09
C LEU A 107 -27.64 17.55 34.89
N LEU A 108 -28.44 17.03 33.95
CA LEU A 108 -27.92 16.36 32.75
C LEU A 108 -27.13 17.32 31.87
N SER A 109 -27.64 18.53 31.65
CA SER A 109 -26.96 19.55 30.83
C SER A 109 -25.60 19.93 31.41
N LYS A 110 -25.52 20.12 32.74
CA LYS A 110 -24.26 20.41 33.43
C LYS A 110 -23.28 19.23 33.34
N SER A 111 -23.75 18.01 33.62
CA SER A 111 -22.92 16.80 33.55
C SER A 111 -22.37 16.58 32.14
N GLU A 112 -23.22 16.67 31.12
CA GLU A 112 -22.81 16.47 29.72
C GLU A 112 -21.83 17.55 29.24
N THR A 113 -22.03 18.80 29.65
CA THR A 113 -21.10 19.90 29.36
C THR A 113 -19.72 19.65 29.99
N ASN A 114 -19.69 19.23 31.25
CA ASN A 114 -18.44 18.89 31.94
C ASN A 114 -17.73 17.70 31.27
N TYR A 115 -18.49 16.68 30.89
CA TYR A 115 -17.98 15.53 30.15
C TYR A 115 -17.40 15.91 28.78
N ARG A 116 -18.12 16.71 27.98
CA ARG A 116 -17.60 17.20 26.70
C ARG A 116 -16.32 18.02 26.87
N SER A 117 -16.26 18.84 27.93
CA SER A 117 -15.08 19.64 28.25
C SER A 117 -13.88 18.76 28.64
N SER A 118 -14.09 17.67 29.38
CA SER A 118 -13.01 16.75 29.76
C SER A 118 -12.44 15.94 28.57
N LEU A 119 -13.18 15.84 27.47
CA LEU A 119 -12.71 15.21 26.23
C LEU A 119 -11.88 16.15 25.33
N SER A 120 -11.81 17.44 25.63
CA SER A 120 -11.14 18.42 24.75
C SER A 120 -9.66 18.09 24.50
N ASP A 121 -8.92 17.72 25.55
CA ASP A 121 -7.50 17.31 25.44
C ASP A 121 -7.34 16.03 24.58
N TRP A 122 -8.24 15.06 24.75
CA TRP A 122 -8.24 13.84 23.93
C TRP A 122 -8.45 14.14 22.45
N GLN A 123 -9.46 14.96 22.13
CA GLN A 123 -9.77 15.35 20.75
C GLN A 123 -8.61 16.13 20.12
N SER A 124 -8.00 17.04 20.88
CA SER A 124 -6.81 17.77 20.44
C SER A 124 -5.65 16.83 20.11
N ARG A 125 -5.35 15.86 20.99
CA ARG A 125 -4.29 14.86 20.76
C ARG A 125 -4.57 13.95 19.58
N ILE A 126 -5.82 13.48 19.42
CA ILE A 126 -6.22 12.66 18.28
C ILE A 126 -6.04 13.44 16.97
N ASN A 127 -6.46 14.70 16.94
CA ASN A 127 -6.30 15.56 15.76
C ASN A 127 -4.82 15.80 15.42
N ALA A 128 -3.99 16.10 16.42
CA ALA A 128 -2.55 16.28 16.23
C ALA A 128 -1.87 15.00 15.72
N MET A 129 -2.23 13.84 16.29
CA MET A 129 -1.75 12.54 15.84
C MET A 129 -2.17 12.24 14.39
N ASN A 130 -3.43 12.47 14.03
CA ASN A 130 -3.92 12.25 12.66
C ASN A 130 -3.23 13.17 11.63
N ALA A 131 -2.85 14.40 12.03
CA ALA A 131 -2.06 15.28 11.17
C ALA A 131 -0.66 14.71 10.91
N LYS A 132 -0.01 14.16 11.95
CA LYS A 132 1.31 13.53 11.84
C LYS A 132 1.29 12.20 11.11
N GLU A 133 0.20 11.45 11.22
CA GLU A 133 -0.01 10.23 10.44
C GLU A 133 -0.10 10.51 8.94
N LYS A 134 -0.75 11.60 8.52
CA LYS A 134 -0.78 12.01 7.11
C LYS A 134 0.63 12.28 6.57
N GLU A 135 1.45 12.96 7.37
CA GLU A 135 2.85 13.21 7.07
C GLU A 135 3.62 11.87 6.94
N LEU A 136 3.42 10.94 7.88
CA LEU A 136 4.00 9.60 7.83
C LEU A 136 3.61 8.84 6.55
N VAL A 137 2.33 8.84 6.18
CA VAL A 137 1.83 8.17 4.97
C VAL A 137 2.50 8.74 3.72
N ASN A 138 2.56 10.07 3.61
CA ASN A 138 3.18 10.72 2.45
C ASN A 138 4.68 10.39 2.34
N LEU A 139 5.41 10.47 3.46
CA LEU A 139 6.84 10.14 3.50
C LEU A 139 7.09 8.67 3.21
N HIS A 140 6.24 7.78 3.71
CA HIS A 140 6.34 6.35 3.44
C HIS A 140 6.10 6.06 1.96
N SER A 141 5.07 6.64 1.34
CA SER A 141 4.83 6.50 -0.11
C SER A 141 5.98 7.06 -0.96
N LEU A 142 6.54 8.21 -0.58
CA LEU A 142 7.73 8.76 -1.25
C LEU A 142 8.92 7.80 -1.16
N LEU A 143 9.17 7.23 0.02
CA LEU A 143 10.24 6.25 0.22
C LEU A 143 10.03 5.00 -0.65
N GLN A 144 8.79 4.50 -0.73
CA GLN A 144 8.44 3.36 -1.59
C GLN A 144 8.78 3.64 -3.05
N ILE A 145 8.40 4.83 -3.55
CA ILE A 145 8.71 5.26 -4.92
C ILE A 145 10.24 5.34 -5.12
N MET A 146 10.96 6.04 -4.26
CA MET A 146 12.42 6.22 -4.39
C MET A 146 13.17 4.87 -4.41
N VAL A 147 12.82 3.96 -3.49
CA VAL A 147 13.47 2.66 -3.41
C VAL A 147 13.11 1.79 -4.62
N SER A 148 11.83 1.77 -5.01
CA SER A 148 11.39 0.99 -6.18
C SER A 148 11.97 1.51 -7.50
N GLU A 149 12.18 2.83 -7.64
CA GLU A 149 12.83 3.45 -8.79
C GLU A 149 14.24 2.90 -8.98
N THR A 150 15.01 2.83 -7.89
CA THR A 150 16.37 2.26 -7.94
C THR A 150 16.35 0.77 -8.29
N MET A 151 15.34 0.03 -7.83
CA MET A 151 15.17 -1.39 -8.14
C MET A 151 14.83 -1.61 -9.62
N ILE A 152 13.88 -0.86 -10.17
CA ILE A 152 13.48 -0.99 -11.57
C ILE A 152 14.58 -0.49 -12.51
N ALA A 153 15.34 0.54 -12.14
CA ALA A 153 16.49 1.01 -12.92
C ALA A 153 17.57 -0.06 -13.07
N LYS A 154 17.88 -0.78 -11.98
CA LYS A 154 18.80 -1.93 -12.02
C LYS A 154 18.28 -3.02 -12.96
N TYR A 155 17.00 -3.38 -12.86
CA TYR A 155 16.39 -4.34 -13.76
C TYR A 155 16.50 -3.90 -15.23
N GLN A 156 16.12 -2.66 -15.54
CA GLN A 156 16.17 -2.11 -16.90
C GLN A 156 17.58 -2.12 -17.48
N SER A 157 18.59 -1.70 -16.70
CA SER A 157 19.99 -1.70 -17.15
C SER A 157 20.55 -3.11 -17.37
N GLY A 158 20.17 -4.08 -16.54
CA GLY A 158 20.68 -5.45 -16.60
C GLY A 158 19.93 -6.37 -17.55
N ASN A 159 18.71 -6.02 -17.93
CA ASN A 159 17.81 -6.84 -18.75
C ASN A 159 17.36 -6.11 -20.02
N PHE A 160 18.07 -5.05 -20.42
CA PHE A 160 17.77 -4.36 -21.67
C PHE A 160 17.93 -5.34 -22.84
N PRO A 161 16.87 -5.60 -23.63
CA PRO A 161 16.93 -6.60 -24.68
C PRO A 161 17.86 -6.15 -25.81
N ASP A 162 18.69 -7.07 -26.33
CA ASP A 162 19.47 -6.82 -27.53
C ASP A 162 18.53 -6.60 -28.73
N ASN A 163 18.72 -5.48 -29.44
CA ASN A 163 17.90 -5.11 -30.59
C ASN A 163 18.51 -5.54 -31.93
N THR A 164 19.60 -6.31 -31.94
CA THR A 164 20.25 -6.78 -33.16
C THR A 164 19.29 -7.54 -34.08
N ARG A 165 18.49 -8.46 -33.53
CA ARG A 165 17.49 -9.21 -34.32
C ARG A 165 16.41 -8.33 -34.94
N PHE A 166 16.00 -7.27 -34.25
CA PHE A 166 15.06 -6.29 -34.82
C PHE A 166 15.69 -5.51 -35.97
N ARG A 167 16.98 -5.15 -35.87
CA ARG A 167 17.71 -4.50 -36.98
C ARG A 167 17.88 -5.43 -38.19
N GLU A 168 18.23 -6.69 -37.95
CA GLU A 168 18.32 -7.71 -39.01
C GLU A 168 16.98 -7.86 -39.72
N ALA A 169 15.88 -8.03 -38.96
CA ALA A 169 14.54 -8.13 -39.54
C ALA A 169 14.13 -6.88 -40.33
N ALA A 170 14.52 -5.68 -39.89
CA ALA A 170 14.27 -4.44 -40.61
C ALA A 170 15.02 -4.38 -41.95
N ALA A 171 16.27 -4.82 -41.99
CA ALA A 171 17.04 -4.88 -43.23
C ALA A 171 16.46 -5.93 -44.20
N ASP A 172 16.05 -7.09 -43.68
CA ASP A 172 15.44 -8.15 -44.49
C ASP A 172 14.14 -7.69 -45.14
N ILE A 173 13.26 -7.00 -44.40
CA ILE A 173 11.99 -6.52 -44.96
C ILE A 173 12.21 -5.42 -46.02
N GLU A 174 13.20 -4.54 -45.84
CA GLU A 174 13.57 -3.54 -46.86
C GLU A 174 14.05 -4.20 -48.15
N SER A 175 14.87 -5.25 -48.04
CA SER A 175 15.33 -6.05 -49.18
C SER A 175 14.16 -6.71 -49.92
N VAL A 176 13.21 -7.30 -49.19
CA VAL A 176 12.00 -7.91 -49.76
C VAL A 176 11.15 -6.86 -50.48
N ILE A 177 10.92 -5.69 -49.88
CA ILE A 177 10.15 -4.59 -50.48
C ILE A 177 10.82 -4.11 -51.77
N SER A 178 12.15 -3.92 -51.76
CA SER A 178 12.91 -3.49 -52.94
C SER A 178 12.76 -4.48 -54.10
N ARG A 179 12.83 -5.78 -53.79
CA ARG A 179 12.62 -6.84 -54.77
C ARG A 179 11.20 -6.83 -55.32
N LEU A 180 10.18 -6.64 -54.47
CA LEU A 180 8.79 -6.54 -54.90
C LEU A 180 8.57 -5.34 -55.83
N LYS A 181 9.09 -4.15 -55.47
CA LYS A 181 8.97 -2.94 -56.30
C LYS A 181 9.57 -3.13 -57.69
N THR A 182 10.72 -3.80 -57.78
CA THR A 182 11.36 -4.13 -59.07
C THR A 182 10.46 -5.02 -59.94
N LEU A 183 9.73 -5.95 -59.33
CA LEU A 183 8.83 -6.86 -60.04
C LEU A 183 7.48 -6.23 -60.40
N THR A 184 7.01 -5.23 -59.65
CA THR A 184 5.71 -4.58 -59.86
C THR A 184 5.77 -3.30 -60.69
N ASN A 185 6.93 -2.65 -60.82
CA ASN A 185 7.11 -1.45 -61.66
C ASN A 185 7.41 -1.79 -63.13
N GLN A 186 6.69 -2.77 -63.69
CA GLN A 186 6.58 -2.97 -65.13
C GLN A 186 5.50 -2.05 -65.71
#